data_AF-A0A961EU67-F1
#
_entry.id   AF-A0A961EU67-F1
#
_cell.length_a   1.000
_cell.length_b   1.000
_cell.length_c   1.000
_cell.angle_alpha   90.00
_cell.angle_beta   90.00
_cell.angle_gamma   90.00
#
_symmetry.space_group_name_H-M   'P 1'
#
loop_
_entity.id
_entity.type
_entity.pdbx_description
1 polymer ?
#
loop_
_entity_poly.entity_id
_entity_poly.type
_entity_poly.pdbx_seq_one_letter_code
_entity_poly.pdbx_strand_id
1 'polypeptide(L)'
;MKIIQKLISATLLLTGLFATTGTLQADGQPLKICATVPELGMLASEIGGNRVTVETFARGTEDPHFVDAKPGYIRSLSQADLYLQVGMELEIGWAPALLKQARNQKVLPGQSGFLDASTAISPLDVPKTDINRGMGDVHPMGSPHFLTDPSAGILVAALIRDRLKNLDPAYAAYYDARYRQFEKSLCVKIFGASITDRYASNLHQLALLLHKSGYEGFLAFLKKNGLQSKLGGWMAQMQRLQSNRYVGDHKATWSYLGHVFGLKFTGYMEDTPGVDPSTSHL
;
A
#
# COMPACT_ATOMS: atom_id res chain seq x y z
N MET A 1 -34.30 72.90 43.77
CA MET A 1 -34.40 73.45 42.40
C MET A 1 -33.31 72.80 41.56
N LYS A 2 -33.69 72.23 40.40
CA LYS A 2 -32.87 71.68 39.28
C LYS A 2 -31.42 71.14 39.50
N ILE A 3 -31.27 69.82 39.23
CA ILE A 3 -30.28 69.11 38.38
C ILE A 3 -28.77 69.18 38.72
N ILE A 4 -28.06 68.11 38.30
CA ILE A 4 -26.60 67.85 38.26
C ILE A 4 -26.12 67.16 39.56
N GLN A 5 -25.48 65.97 39.55
CA GLN A 5 -25.03 65.09 38.45
C GLN A 5 -25.22 63.57 38.80
N LYS A 6 -24.74 62.66 37.93
CA LYS A 6 -24.48 61.23 38.25
C LYS A 6 -23.05 60.89 37.83
N LEU A 7 -22.31 60.19 38.70
CA LEU A 7 -21.08 59.46 38.36
C LEU A 7 -21.33 57.98 38.63
N ILE A 8 -21.27 57.15 37.58
CA ILE A 8 -21.33 55.70 37.67
C ILE A 8 -19.96 55.19 37.25
N SER A 9 -19.22 54.60 38.19
CA SER A 9 -17.95 53.93 37.89
C SER A 9 -18.21 52.66 37.11
N ALA A 10 -17.79 52.64 35.84
CA ALA A 10 -17.84 51.44 35.00
C ALA A 10 -16.49 50.71 35.09
N THR A 11 -16.45 49.62 35.85
CA THR A 11 -15.28 48.72 35.90
C THR A 11 -15.24 47.87 34.63
N LEU A 12 -14.35 48.20 33.69
CA LEU A 12 -14.16 47.41 32.47
C LEU A 12 -13.35 46.14 32.79
N LEU A 13 -14.00 44.96 32.80
CA LEU A 13 -13.27 43.69 32.71
C LEU A 13 -12.85 43.46 31.26
N LEU A 14 -11.56 43.56 30.99
CA LEU A 14 -10.99 43.29 29.68
C LEU A 14 -10.76 41.78 29.49
N THR A 15 -11.82 41.02 29.19
CA THR A 15 -11.66 39.61 28.77
C THR A 15 -11.00 39.56 27.40
N GLY A 16 -9.68 39.35 27.40
CA GLY A 16 -8.89 39.21 26.18
C GLY A 16 -9.32 38.02 25.35
N LEU A 17 -10.09 38.27 24.30
CA LEU A 17 -10.45 37.27 23.30
C LEU A 17 -9.20 36.95 22.49
N PHE A 18 -8.47 35.89 22.87
CA PHE A 18 -7.42 35.31 22.05
C PHE A 18 -8.04 34.72 20.78
N ALA A 19 -8.19 35.57 19.76
CA ALA A 19 -8.44 35.12 18.40
C ALA A 19 -7.21 34.32 17.96
N THR A 20 -7.30 33.00 18.04
CA THR A 20 -6.35 32.11 17.38
C THR A 20 -6.46 32.34 15.88
N THR A 21 -5.64 33.24 15.35
CA THR A 21 -5.42 33.40 13.92
C THR A 21 -4.79 32.10 13.43
N GLY A 22 -5.64 31.15 13.04
CA GLY A 22 -5.21 29.99 12.29
C GLY A 22 -4.49 30.51 11.05
N THR A 23 -3.16 30.33 11.02
CA THR A 23 -2.38 30.63 9.82
C THR A 23 -2.98 29.81 8.69
N LEU A 24 -3.56 30.49 7.70
CA LEU A 24 -3.92 29.88 6.42
C LEU A 24 -2.60 29.41 5.79
N GLN A 25 -2.25 28.16 6.09
CA GLN A 25 -1.09 27.50 5.54
C GLN A 25 -1.30 27.46 4.03
N ALA A 26 -0.43 28.15 3.29
CA ALA A 26 -0.57 28.21 1.84
C ALA A 26 -0.64 26.79 1.28
N ASP A 27 -1.67 26.49 0.49
CA ASP A 27 -1.81 25.18 -0.16
C ASP A 27 -0.64 24.99 -1.11
N GLY A 28 0.37 24.25 -0.65
CA GLY A 28 1.49 23.83 -1.48
C GLY A 28 0.97 22.97 -2.62
N GLN A 29 1.63 22.99 -3.78
CA GLN A 29 1.20 22.16 -4.89
C GLN A 29 1.17 20.67 -4.49
N PRO A 30 0.18 19.87 -4.95
CA PRO A 30 0.15 18.44 -4.71
C PRO A 30 1.42 17.75 -5.23
N LEU A 31 1.92 16.76 -4.50
CA LEU A 31 3.07 15.95 -4.93
C LEU A 31 2.72 15.15 -6.19
N LYS A 32 3.60 15.16 -7.20
CA LYS A 32 3.43 14.36 -8.41
C LYS A 32 3.96 12.94 -8.21
N ILE A 33 3.07 11.95 -8.28
CA ILE A 33 3.40 10.55 -8.08
C ILE A 33 3.24 9.79 -9.39
N CYS A 34 4.28 9.04 -9.78
CA CYS A 34 4.23 8.03 -10.81
C CYS A 34 4.25 6.64 -10.17
N ALA A 35 3.21 5.84 -10.36
CA ALA A 35 3.14 4.47 -9.89
C ALA A 35 3.26 3.48 -11.06
N THR A 36 3.97 2.38 -10.87
CA THR A 36 4.12 1.35 -11.91
C THR A 36 2.81 0.64 -12.19
N VAL A 37 2.07 0.25 -11.16
CA VAL A 37 0.82 -0.51 -11.24
C VAL A 37 -0.37 0.21 -10.59
N PRO A 38 -1.63 -0.07 -11.01
CA PRO A 38 -2.83 0.57 -10.47
C PRO A 38 -2.99 0.46 -8.96
N GLU A 39 -2.61 -0.66 -8.35
CA GLU A 39 -2.74 -0.95 -6.92
C GLU A 39 -1.90 0.02 -6.08
N LEU A 40 -0.65 0.26 -6.49
CA LEU A 40 0.21 1.27 -5.86
C LEU A 40 -0.33 2.68 -6.07
N GLY A 41 -0.90 2.95 -7.24
CA GLY A 41 -1.56 4.23 -7.53
C GLY A 41 -2.81 4.47 -6.65
N MET A 42 -3.59 3.43 -6.40
CA MET A 42 -4.74 3.46 -5.49
C MET A 42 -4.30 3.69 -4.04
N LEU A 43 -3.28 2.98 -3.55
CA LEU A 43 -2.74 3.19 -2.20
C LEU A 43 -2.17 4.61 -2.05
N ALA A 44 -1.43 5.11 -3.05
CA ALA A 44 -0.92 6.48 -3.05
C ALA A 44 -2.04 7.53 -3.01
N SER A 45 -3.10 7.32 -3.80
CA SER A 45 -4.28 8.20 -3.83
C SER A 45 -5.07 8.17 -2.52
N GLU A 46 -5.25 7.00 -1.92
CA GLU A 46 -5.98 6.83 -0.66
C GLU A 46 -5.23 7.44 0.53
N ILE A 47 -3.90 7.33 0.58
CA ILE A 47 -3.09 7.94 1.65
C ILE A 47 -2.84 9.44 1.41
N GLY A 48 -2.65 9.85 0.16
CA GLY A 48 -2.36 11.24 -0.20
C GLY A 48 -3.58 12.15 -0.35
N GLY A 49 -4.73 11.62 -0.77
CA GLY A 49 -5.94 12.41 -1.06
C GLY A 49 -5.65 13.61 -1.98
N ASN A 50 -6.11 14.80 -1.60
CA ASN A 50 -5.90 16.03 -2.39
C ASN A 50 -4.46 16.59 -2.36
N ARG A 51 -3.56 16.03 -1.53
CA ARG A 51 -2.14 16.43 -1.46
C ARG A 51 -1.26 15.72 -2.50
N VAL A 52 -1.83 14.84 -3.33
CA VAL A 52 -1.10 14.11 -4.38
C VAL A 52 -1.86 14.13 -5.71
N THR A 53 -1.13 14.06 -6.81
CA THR A 53 -1.67 13.69 -8.13
C THR A 53 -0.94 12.46 -8.61
N VAL A 54 -1.69 11.41 -8.98
CA VAL A 54 -1.12 10.09 -9.29
C VAL A 54 -1.35 9.74 -10.76
N GLU A 55 -0.29 9.30 -11.43
CA GLU A 55 -0.33 8.67 -12.76
C GLU A 55 0.18 7.22 -12.64
N THR A 56 -0.47 6.28 -13.32
CA THR A 56 -0.15 4.85 -13.31
C THR A 56 0.31 4.40 -14.70
N PHE A 57 1.43 3.67 -14.80
CA PHE A 57 2.01 3.30 -16.10
C PHE A 57 1.42 2.03 -16.71
N ALA A 58 1.27 0.95 -15.94
CA ALA A 58 0.47 -0.20 -16.34
C ALA A 58 -1.03 0.10 -16.16
N ARG A 59 -1.84 -0.33 -17.11
CA ARG A 59 -3.30 -0.46 -16.97
C ARG A 59 -3.62 -1.78 -16.29
N GLY A 60 -4.77 -1.89 -15.60
CA GLY A 60 -5.24 -3.15 -15.01
C GLY A 60 -5.64 -4.26 -16.01
N THR A 61 -5.31 -4.08 -17.29
CA THR A 61 -5.47 -5.06 -18.38
C THR A 61 -4.16 -5.27 -19.16
N GLU A 62 -3.03 -4.76 -18.65
CA GLU A 62 -1.69 -4.95 -19.19
C GLU A 62 -0.88 -5.80 -18.21
N ASP A 63 0.05 -6.59 -18.72
CA ASP A 63 1.03 -7.28 -17.88
C ASP A 63 2.06 -6.27 -17.34
N PRO A 64 2.20 -6.11 -16.01
CA PRO A 64 3.20 -5.21 -15.43
C PRO A 64 4.66 -5.61 -15.70
N HIS A 65 4.94 -6.85 -16.11
CA HIS A 65 6.28 -7.25 -16.59
C HIS A 65 6.64 -6.57 -17.92
N PHE A 66 5.64 -6.22 -18.75
CA PHE A 66 5.82 -5.71 -20.12
C PHE A 66 5.07 -4.40 -20.39
N VAL A 67 5.54 -3.30 -19.80
CA VAL A 67 4.97 -1.96 -20.02
C VAL A 67 5.71 -1.20 -21.14
N ASP A 68 4.96 -0.80 -22.17
CA ASP A 68 5.46 0.05 -23.25
C ASP A 68 6.02 1.39 -22.74
N ALA A 69 7.26 1.70 -23.13
CA ALA A 69 7.97 2.94 -22.78
C ALA A 69 7.44 4.17 -23.54
N LYS A 70 6.21 4.61 -23.22
CA LYS A 70 5.53 5.73 -23.90
C LYS A 70 6.22 7.08 -23.59
N PRO A 71 6.35 8.01 -24.57
CA PRO A 71 6.92 9.35 -24.33
C PRO A 71 6.18 10.19 -23.26
N GLY A 72 4.91 9.86 -22.98
CA GLY A 72 4.15 10.43 -21.86
C GLY A 72 4.82 10.10 -20.51
N TYR A 73 5.13 8.83 -20.26
CA TYR A 73 5.71 8.39 -18.99
C TYR A 73 7.08 9.05 -18.72
N ILE A 74 7.90 9.26 -19.76
CA ILE A 74 9.17 10.01 -19.66
C ILE A 74 8.92 11.46 -19.18
N ARG A 75 7.88 12.12 -19.71
CA ARG A 75 7.48 13.48 -19.29
C ARG A 75 6.94 13.51 -17.86
N SER A 76 6.17 12.51 -17.46
CA SER A 76 5.59 12.43 -16.12
C SER A 76 6.68 12.17 -15.08
N LEU A 77 7.57 11.20 -15.32
CA LEU A 77 8.76 10.96 -14.49
C LEU A 77 9.68 12.18 -14.41
N SER A 78 9.84 12.96 -15.48
CA SER A 78 10.71 14.15 -15.45
C SER A 78 10.18 15.27 -14.54
N GLN A 79 8.89 15.21 -14.18
CA GLN A 79 8.21 16.13 -13.26
C GLN A 79 7.85 15.51 -11.91
N ALA A 80 8.03 14.21 -11.72
CA ALA A 80 7.61 13.49 -10.52
C ALA A 80 8.41 13.90 -9.28
N ASP A 81 7.73 13.95 -8.14
CA ASP A 81 8.34 14.06 -6.81
C ASP A 81 8.51 12.68 -6.17
N LEU A 82 7.72 11.69 -6.61
CA LEU A 82 7.77 10.31 -6.14
C LEU A 82 7.49 9.31 -7.27
N TYR A 83 8.36 8.32 -7.41
CA TYR A 83 8.17 7.11 -8.19
C TYR A 83 7.96 5.92 -7.25
N LEU A 84 6.88 5.16 -7.49
CA LEU A 84 6.48 3.99 -6.73
C LEU A 84 6.55 2.74 -7.62
N GLN A 85 7.41 1.80 -7.26
CA GLN A 85 7.47 0.48 -7.90
C GLN A 85 7.06 -0.64 -6.94
N VAL A 86 6.60 -1.76 -7.49
CA VAL A 86 6.35 -3.01 -6.75
C VAL A 86 7.69 -3.58 -6.29
N GLY A 87 8.69 -3.60 -7.17
CA GLY A 87 9.99 -4.18 -6.89
C GLY A 87 10.01 -5.69 -7.09
N MET A 88 10.96 -6.36 -6.45
CA MET A 88 11.26 -7.79 -6.69
C MET A 88 11.42 -8.14 -8.18
N GLU A 89 12.10 -7.28 -8.94
CA GLU A 89 12.33 -7.41 -10.40
C GLU A 89 11.10 -7.32 -11.32
N LEU A 90 9.87 -7.10 -10.82
CA LEU A 90 8.67 -6.94 -11.68
C LEU A 90 8.86 -5.95 -12.83
N GLU A 91 9.43 -4.77 -12.54
CA GLU A 91 9.60 -3.71 -13.53
C GLU A 91 10.99 -3.67 -14.20
N ILE A 92 11.84 -4.68 -13.99
CA ILE A 92 13.26 -4.65 -14.38
C ILE A 92 13.46 -4.49 -15.89
N GLY A 93 12.54 -5.03 -16.70
CA GLY A 93 12.59 -4.99 -18.16
C GLY A 93 12.40 -3.60 -18.78
N TRP A 94 11.78 -2.66 -18.07
CA TRP A 94 11.32 -1.39 -18.66
C TRP A 94 11.58 -0.14 -17.80
N ALA A 95 11.42 -0.21 -16.48
CA ALA A 95 11.54 0.96 -15.60
C ALA A 95 12.94 1.62 -15.61
N PRO A 96 14.08 0.88 -15.60
CA PRO A 96 15.40 1.51 -15.62
C PRO A 96 15.64 2.38 -16.86
N ALA A 97 15.07 2.00 -18.02
CA ALA A 97 15.18 2.75 -19.25
C ALA A 97 14.36 4.05 -19.21
N LEU A 98 13.16 4.02 -18.63
CA LEU A 98 12.32 5.20 -18.44
C LEU A 98 12.94 6.20 -17.44
N LEU A 99 13.39 5.72 -16.28
CA LEU A 99 14.05 6.55 -15.26
C LEU A 99 15.30 7.26 -15.80
N LYS A 100 16.13 6.54 -16.56
CA LYS A 100 17.31 7.10 -17.24
C LYS A 100 16.95 8.19 -18.26
N GLN A 101 15.88 8.00 -19.03
CA GLN A 101 15.44 8.96 -20.05
C GLN A 101 14.76 10.19 -19.45
N ALA A 102 14.04 10.03 -18.33
CA ALA A 102 13.36 11.12 -17.63
C ALA A 102 14.32 12.16 -17.02
N ARG A 103 15.58 11.78 -16.76
CA ARG A 103 16.66 12.64 -16.24
C ARG A 103 16.35 13.35 -14.91
N ASN A 104 15.33 12.89 -14.17
CA ASN A 104 14.95 13.45 -12.88
C ASN A 104 15.71 12.74 -11.74
N GLN A 105 16.69 13.44 -11.17
CA GLN A 105 17.53 12.93 -10.09
C GLN A 105 16.74 12.61 -8.80
N LYS A 106 15.57 13.24 -8.56
CA LYS A 106 14.77 12.99 -7.35
C LYS A 106 14.29 11.54 -7.26
N VAL A 107 14.00 10.93 -8.41
CA VAL A 107 13.29 9.64 -8.52
C VAL A 107 14.20 8.50 -8.98
N LEU A 108 15.52 8.63 -8.86
CA LEU A 108 16.45 7.52 -9.12
C LEU A 108 16.59 6.60 -7.89
N PRO A 109 16.97 5.32 -8.07
CA PRO A 109 17.22 4.41 -6.96
C PRO A 109 18.12 5.01 -5.86
N GLY A 110 17.72 4.84 -4.61
CA GLY A 110 18.40 5.40 -3.43
C GLY A 110 18.03 6.85 -3.08
N GLN A 111 17.21 7.53 -3.89
CA GLN A 111 16.83 8.94 -3.67
C GLN A 111 15.49 9.09 -2.93
N SER A 112 15.24 10.28 -2.38
CA SER A 112 14.03 10.57 -1.58
C SER A 112 12.73 10.48 -2.38
N GLY A 113 12.77 10.59 -3.71
CA GLY A 113 11.63 10.38 -4.60
C GLY A 113 11.55 8.97 -5.20
N PHE A 114 12.32 7.98 -4.74
CA PHE A 114 12.21 6.59 -5.20
C PHE A 114 11.74 5.67 -4.06
N LEU A 115 10.66 4.92 -4.26
CA LEU A 115 10.14 3.96 -3.30
C LEU A 115 9.89 2.60 -3.95
N ASP A 116 10.50 1.58 -3.34
CA ASP A 116 10.26 0.19 -3.67
C ASP A 116 9.33 -0.43 -2.61
N ALA A 117 8.12 -0.81 -3.02
CA ALA A 117 7.08 -1.31 -2.13
C ALA A 117 7.42 -2.67 -1.50
N SER A 118 8.26 -3.49 -2.14
CA SER A 118 8.70 -4.79 -1.62
C SER A 118 9.46 -4.67 -0.30
N THR A 119 10.05 -3.51 -0.02
CA THR A 119 10.74 -3.24 1.25
C THR A 119 9.83 -3.21 2.49
N ALA A 120 8.51 -3.16 2.30
CA ALA A 120 7.53 -3.21 3.38
C ALA A 120 7.14 -4.65 3.81
N ILE A 121 7.49 -5.67 3.03
CA ILE A 121 6.88 -7.00 3.12
C ILE A 121 7.93 -8.11 3.38
N SER A 122 7.46 -9.31 3.69
CA SER A 122 8.27 -10.53 3.88
C SER A 122 8.08 -11.44 2.66
N PRO A 123 9.12 -11.66 1.84
CA PRO A 123 8.97 -12.32 0.55
C PRO A 123 8.55 -13.78 0.68
N LEU A 124 7.64 -14.20 -0.19
CA LEU A 124 7.33 -15.62 -0.45
C LEU A 124 8.00 -16.08 -1.75
N ASP A 125 8.13 -17.40 -1.91
CA ASP A 125 8.67 -18.06 -3.10
C ASP A 125 10.10 -17.64 -3.51
N VAL A 126 10.91 -17.13 -2.58
CA VAL A 126 12.35 -16.88 -2.79
C VAL A 126 13.02 -18.18 -3.25
N PRO A 127 13.60 -18.24 -4.46
CA PRO A 127 14.22 -19.47 -4.96
C PRO A 127 15.42 -19.91 -4.11
N LYS A 128 15.57 -21.22 -3.94
CA LYS A 128 16.65 -21.84 -3.14
C LYS A 128 17.83 -22.33 -3.99
N THR A 129 17.80 -22.03 -5.28
CA THR A 129 18.71 -22.54 -6.32
C THR A 129 19.00 -21.42 -7.31
N ASP A 130 20.12 -21.50 -8.01
CA ASP A 130 20.47 -20.54 -9.06
C ASP A 130 19.37 -20.46 -10.13
N ILE A 131 19.03 -19.23 -10.52
CA ILE A 131 17.96 -18.92 -11.46
C ILE A 131 18.58 -18.68 -12.83
N ASN A 132 17.92 -19.16 -13.89
CA ASN A 132 18.32 -18.86 -15.27
C ASN A 132 17.11 -18.41 -16.09
N ARG A 133 17.37 -17.71 -17.20
CA ARG A 133 16.34 -17.13 -18.08
C ARG A 133 15.45 -18.15 -18.79
N GLY A 134 15.76 -19.44 -18.73
CA GLY A 134 14.91 -20.50 -19.25
C GLY A 134 13.79 -20.93 -18.29
N MET A 135 13.72 -20.33 -17.09
CA MET A 135 12.71 -20.64 -16.08
C MET A 135 11.47 -19.73 -16.14
N GLY A 136 11.37 -18.84 -17.13
CA GLY A 136 10.32 -17.82 -17.22
C GLY A 136 10.57 -16.62 -16.29
N ASP A 137 9.50 -15.89 -15.96
CA ASP A 137 9.48 -14.75 -15.04
C ASP A 137 9.63 -15.20 -13.57
N VAL A 138 10.77 -15.79 -13.26
CA VAL A 138 11.18 -16.19 -11.91
C VAL A 138 12.01 -15.10 -11.26
N HIS A 139 11.43 -14.49 -10.24
CA HIS A 139 11.98 -13.34 -9.54
C HIS A 139 12.96 -13.75 -8.41
N PRO A 140 14.25 -13.33 -8.45
CA PRO A 140 15.25 -13.74 -7.47
C PRO A 140 14.96 -13.35 -6.02
N MET A 141 14.19 -12.27 -5.83
CA MET A 141 13.81 -11.75 -4.52
C MET A 141 12.53 -12.37 -3.96
N GLY A 142 11.97 -13.39 -4.64
CA GLY A 142 10.65 -13.94 -4.36
C GLY A 142 9.56 -13.28 -5.21
N SER A 143 8.32 -13.74 -5.04
CA SER A 143 7.20 -13.32 -5.90
C SER A 143 6.83 -11.83 -5.69
N PRO A 144 6.72 -11.01 -6.75
CA PRO A 144 6.31 -9.61 -6.66
C PRO A 144 4.80 -9.44 -6.37
N HIS A 145 4.00 -10.50 -6.43
CA HIS A 145 2.54 -10.47 -6.36
C HIS A 145 1.98 -10.28 -4.94
N PHE A 146 2.72 -9.61 -4.06
CA PHE A 146 2.37 -9.43 -2.64
C PHE A 146 1.12 -8.57 -2.43
N LEU A 147 0.74 -7.72 -3.39
CA LEU A 147 -0.50 -6.93 -3.30
C LEU A 147 -1.78 -7.76 -3.41
N THR A 148 -1.68 -9.06 -3.75
CA THR A 148 -2.80 -10.02 -3.61
C THR A 148 -3.13 -10.37 -2.15
N ASP A 149 -2.22 -10.06 -1.20
CA ASP A 149 -2.49 -10.09 0.23
C ASP A 149 -2.93 -8.70 0.73
N PRO A 150 -4.17 -8.54 1.23
CA PRO A 150 -4.66 -7.25 1.70
C PRO A 150 -3.96 -6.76 2.99
N SER A 151 -3.29 -7.63 3.74
CA SER A 151 -2.46 -7.24 4.89
C SER A 151 -1.11 -6.66 4.46
N ALA A 152 -0.48 -7.18 3.40
CA ALA A 152 0.65 -6.52 2.74
C ALA A 152 0.26 -5.10 2.24
N GLY A 153 -0.96 -4.92 1.73
CA GLY A 153 -1.49 -3.59 1.38
C GLY A 153 -1.48 -2.58 2.54
N ILE A 154 -1.69 -3.02 3.79
CA ILE A 154 -1.58 -2.17 5.00
C ILE A 154 -0.13 -1.80 5.31
N LEU A 155 0.82 -2.70 5.06
CA LEU A 155 2.26 -2.47 5.23
C LEU A 155 2.80 -1.48 4.19
N VAL A 156 2.45 -1.69 2.91
CA VAL A 156 2.83 -0.82 1.80
C VAL A 156 2.22 0.58 1.96
N ALA A 157 0.97 0.69 2.39
CA ALA A 157 0.35 1.98 2.70
C ALA A 157 1.05 2.73 3.85
N ALA A 158 1.64 2.02 4.83
CA ALA A 158 2.43 2.63 5.90
C ALA A 158 3.75 3.21 5.36
N LEU A 159 4.41 2.44 4.49
CA LEU A 159 5.63 2.86 3.82
C LEU A 159 5.38 4.08 2.91
N ILE A 160 4.28 4.11 2.16
CA ILE A 160 3.84 5.26 1.35
C ILE A 160 3.56 6.47 2.25
N ARG A 161 2.80 6.31 3.34
CA ARG A 161 2.54 7.36 4.34
C ARG A 161 3.84 8.01 4.82
N ASP A 162 4.81 7.21 5.25
CA ASP A 162 6.08 7.74 5.77
C ASP A 162 6.94 8.38 4.68
N ARG A 163 6.87 7.89 3.44
CA ARG A 163 7.50 8.55 2.29
C ARG A 163 6.86 9.91 1.99
N LEU A 164 5.53 10.02 2.02
CA LEU A 164 4.82 11.29 1.82
C LEU A 164 5.11 12.30 2.94
N LYS A 165 5.21 11.84 4.19
CA LYS A 165 5.64 12.67 5.34
C LYS A 165 7.05 13.22 5.19
N ASN A 166 7.95 12.48 4.55
CA ASN A 166 9.32 12.94 4.29
C ASN A 166 9.40 13.95 3.12
N LEU A 167 8.51 13.84 2.13
CA LEU A 167 8.47 14.73 0.96
C LEU A 167 7.65 16.01 1.20
N ASP A 168 6.61 15.94 2.04
CA ASP A 168 5.73 17.06 2.40
C ASP A 168 5.48 17.09 3.92
N PRO A 169 6.51 17.42 4.73
CA PRO A 169 6.44 17.36 6.19
C PRO A 169 5.42 18.34 6.80
N ALA A 170 5.08 19.41 6.07
CA ALA A 170 4.06 20.38 6.48
C ALA A 170 2.65 19.77 6.57
N TYR A 171 2.41 18.62 5.93
CA TYR A 171 1.15 17.87 5.95
C TYR A 171 1.29 16.48 6.59
N ALA A 172 2.35 16.24 7.38
CA ALA A 172 2.64 14.93 7.95
C ALA A 172 1.46 14.33 8.77
N ALA A 173 0.82 15.16 9.61
CA ALA A 173 -0.33 14.76 10.42
C ALA A 173 -1.57 14.39 9.58
N TYR A 174 -1.72 14.97 8.38
CA TYR A 174 -2.80 14.66 7.45
C TYR A 174 -2.59 13.27 6.83
N TYR A 175 -1.37 12.94 6.38
CA TYR A 175 -1.05 11.59 5.89
C TYR A 175 -1.23 10.52 6.99
N ASP A 176 -0.82 10.82 8.23
CA ASP A 176 -1.06 9.93 9.38
C ASP A 176 -2.57 9.73 9.65
N ALA A 177 -3.40 10.76 9.49
CA ALA A 177 -4.84 10.66 9.65
C ALA A 177 -5.49 9.79 8.55
N ARG A 178 -5.12 10.03 7.27
CA ARG A 178 -5.60 9.22 6.14
C ARG A 178 -5.19 7.75 6.27
N TYR A 179 -3.94 7.48 6.66
CA TYR A 179 -3.49 6.11 6.91
C TYR A 179 -4.31 5.42 8.01
N ARG A 180 -4.53 6.05 9.16
CA ARG A 180 -5.32 5.45 10.25
C ARG A 180 -6.75 5.13 9.82
N GLN A 181 -7.36 5.95 8.95
CA GLN A 181 -8.68 5.69 8.39
C GLN A 181 -8.66 4.48 7.43
N PHE A 182 -7.70 4.44 6.51
CA PHE A 182 -7.49 3.32 5.58
C PHE A 182 -7.23 2.00 6.32
N GLU A 183 -6.25 2.00 7.22
CA GLU A 183 -5.84 0.88 8.07
C GLU A 183 -7.04 0.31 8.84
N LYS A 184 -7.80 1.15 9.56
CA LYS A 184 -8.99 0.68 10.28
C LYS A 184 -10.04 0.11 9.32
N SER A 185 -10.32 0.78 8.20
CA SER A 185 -11.32 0.32 7.21
C SER A 185 -10.95 -1.05 6.62
N LEU A 186 -9.68 -1.24 6.27
CA LEU A 186 -9.19 -2.50 5.69
C LEU A 186 -9.08 -3.60 6.75
N CYS A 187 -8.65 -3.30 7.98
CA CYS A 187 -8.70 -4.27 9.08
C CYS A 187 -10.12 -4.74 9.40
N VAL A 188 -11.14 -3.88 9.38
CA VAL A 188 -12.54 -4.31 9.54
C VAL A 188 -12.95 -5.27 8.43
N LYS A 189 -12.52 -5.02 7.18
CA LYS A 189 -12.80 -5.92 6.05
C LYS A 189 -12.07 -7.26 6.18
N ILE A 190 -10.79 -7.28 6.57
CA ILE A 190 -9.99 -8.51 6.71
C ILE A 190 -10.47 -9.33 7.93
N PHE A 191 -10.45 -8.73 9.12
CA PHE A 191 -10.57 -9.42 10.42
C PHE A 191 -11.95 -9.33 11.08
N GLY A 192 -12.81 -8.42 10.60
CA GLY A 192 -14.07 -8.05 11.27
C GLY A 192 -13.87 -7.01 12.39
N ALA A 193 -14.96 -6.34 12.76
CA ALA A 193 -14.93 -5.25 13.75
C ALA A 193 -14.43 -5.71 15.13
N SER A 194 -14.86 -6.88 15.63
CA SER A 194 -14.49 -7.37 16.97
C SER A 194 -12.97 -7.52 17.17
N ILE A 195 -12.26 -8.05 16.17
CA ILE A 195 -10.79 -8.15 16.21
C ILE A 195 -10.16 -6.77 16.02
N THR A 196 -10.67 -5.98 15.07
CA THR A 196 -10.13 -4.64 14.76
C THR A 196 -10.19 -3.70 15.96
N ASP A 197 -11.34 -3.60 16.64
CA ASP A 197 -11.48 -2.71 17.80
C ASP A 197 -10.65 -3.23 18.99
N ARG A 198 -10.48 -4.55 19.15
CA ARG A 198 -9.59 -5.14 20.17
C ARG A 198 -8.12 -4.78 19.97
N TYR A 199 -7.68 -4.62 18.72
CA TYR A 199 -6.29 -4.29 18.35
C TYR A 199 -6.16 -2.87 17.77
N ALA A 200 -7.08 -1.95 18.06
CA ALA A 200 -7.16 -0.63 17.42
C ALA A 200 -5.86 0.21 17.49
N SER A 201 -5.02 0.01 18.52
CA SER A 201 -3.72 0.69 18.67
C SER A 201 -2.53 -0.08 18.07
N ASN A 202 -2.75 -1.26 17.48
CA ASN A 202 -1.72 -2.20 17.00
C ASN A 202 -2.12 -2.87 15.67
N LEU A 203 -2.93 -2.19 14.84
CA LEU A 203 -3.47 -2.76 13.60
C LEU A 203 -2.38 -3.12 12.59
N HIS A 204 -1.38 -2.25 12.41
CA HIS A 204 -0.18 -2.52 11.63
C HIS A 204 0.54 -3.81 12.06
N GLN A 205 0.72 -4.04 13.36
CA GLN A 205 1.34 -5.25 13.90
C GLN A 205 0.46 -6.49 13.69
N LEU A 206 -0.87 -6.34 13.72
CA LEU A 206 -1.82 -7.42 13.42
C LEU A 206 -1.77 -7.80 11.93
N ALA A 207 -1.67 -6.81 11.03
CA ALA A 207 -1.46 -7.03 9.60
C ALA A 207 -0.12 -7.71 9.33
N LEU A 208 0.97 -7.22 9.94
CA LEU A 208 2.30 -7.81 9.86
C LEU A 208 2.33 -9.26 10.37
N LEU A 209 1.56 -9.58 11.41
CA LEU A 209 1.43 -10.95 11.94
C LEU A 209 0.73 -11.86 10.93
N LEU A 210 -0.40 -11.43 10.33
CA LEU A 210 -1.07 -12.22 9.29
C LEU A 210 -0.13 -12.45 8.11
N HIS A 211 0.48 -11.38 7.60
CA HIS A 211 1.40 -11.43 6.47
C HIS A 211 2.59 -12.37 6.67
N LYS A 212 3.20 -12.39 7.88
CA LYS A 212 4.37 -13.22 8.18
C LYS A 212 4.08 -14.66 8.58
N SER A 213 2.93 -14.91 9.22
CA SER A 213 2.61 -16.22 9.81
C SER A 213 1.54 -17.00 9.02
N GLY A 214 0.95 -16.36 8.01
CA GLY A 214 -0.12 -16.88 7.20
C GLY A 214 -1.38 -17.16 8.01
N TYR A 215 -2.33 -17.81 7.34
CA TYR A 215 -3.63 -18.15 7.92
C TYR A 215 -3.51 -19.02 9.19
N GLU A 216 -2.70 -20.08 9.15
CA GLU A 216 -2.56 -21.03 10.27
C GLU A 216 -1.87 -20.39 11.48
N GLY A 217 -0.79 -19.62 11.26
CA GLY A 217 -0.10 -18.91 12.35
C GLY A 217 -0.98 -17.84 12.98
N PHE A 218 -1.75 -17.11 12.18
CA PHE A 218 -2.70 -16.12 12.66
C PHE A 218 -3.87 -16.76 13.44
N LEU A 219 -4.42 -17.88 12.96
CA LEU A 219 -5.42 -18.64 13.72
C LEU A 219 -4.86 -19.19 15.04
N ALA A 220 -3.64 -19.70 15.05
CA ALA A 220 -2.98 -20.17 16.27
C ALA A 220 -2.82 -19.03 17.29
N PHE A 221 -2.45 -17.83 16.83
CA PHE A 221 -2.43 -16.61 17.66
C PHE A 221 -3.82 -16.27 18.22
N LEU A 222 -4.86 -16.23 17.38
CA LEU A 222 -6.23 -15.93 17.86
C LEU A 222 -6.73 -16.97 18.85
N LYS A 223 -6.47 -18.27 18.60
CA LYS A 223 -6.82 -19.37 19.51
C LYS A 223 -6.12 -19.23 20.85
N LYS A 224 -4.81 -18.95 20.86
CA LYS A 224 -4.02 -18.71 22.08
C LYS A 224 -4.54 -17.55 22.93
N ASN A 225 -5.14 -16.54 22.29
CA ASN A 225 -5.71 -15.37 22.96
C ASN A 225 -7.23 -15.49 23.24
N GLY A 226 -7.87 -16.63 22.97
CA GLY A 226 -9.32 -16.81 23.16
C GLY A 226 -10.21 -16.02 22.19
N LEU A 227 -9.65 -15.56 21.07
CA LEU A 227 -10.29 -14.67 20.09
C LEU A 227 -10.76 -15.38 18.82
N GLN A 228 -10.56 -16.70 18.67
CA GLN A 228 -10.91 -17.43 17.45
C GLN A 228 -12.39 -17.28 17.06
N SER A 229 -13.31 -17.28 18.03
CA SER A 229 -14.75 -17.07 17.82
C SER A 229 -15.16 -15.61 17.56
N LYS A 230 -14.20 -14.67 17.56
CA LYS A 230 -14.40 -13.25 17.27
C LYS A 230 -13.93 -12.87 15.87
N LEU A 231 -13.29 -13.79 15.14
CA LEU A 231 -12.86 -13.58 13.76
C LEU A 231 -14.09 -13.35 12.86
N GLY A 232 -14.05 -12.28 12.07
CA GLY A 232 -15.07 -11.94 11.09
C GLY A 232 -14.43 -11.56 9.76
N GLY A 233 -15.12 -10.70 9.00
CA GLY A 233 -14.60 -10.17 7.73
C GLY A 233 -14.33 -11.26 6.68
N TRP A 234 -13.46 -10.94 5.73
CA TRP A 234 -13.00 -11.84 4.69
C TRP A 234 -12.33 -13.09 5.28
N MET A 235 -11.53 -12.97 6.33
CA MET A 235 -10.89 -14.14 6.94
C MET A 235 -11.90 -15.21 7.38
N ALA A 236 -13.02 -14.82 8.00
CA ALA A 236 -14.09 -15.76 8.34
C ALA A 236 -14.86 -16.25 7.08
N GLN A 237 -15.15 -15.36 6.12
CA GLN A 237 -15.87 -15.72 4.89
C GLN A 237 -15.10 -16.69 3.99
N MET A 238 -13.76 -16.63 4.00
CA MET A 238 -12.88 -17.48 3.19
C MET A 238 -12.68 -18.88 3.79
N GLN A 239 -13.06 -19.12 5.06
CA GLN A 239 -12.92 -20.45 5.68
C GLN A 239 -13.65 -21.55 4.91
N ARG A 240 -14.84 -21.24 4.38
CA ARG A 240 -15.65 -22.15 3.54
C ARG A 240 -15.00 -22.53 2.20
N LEU A 241 -13.92 -21.86 1.82
CA LEU A 241 -13.20 -22.04 0.55
C LEU A 241 -11.90 -22.85 0.72
N GLN A 242 -11.44 -23.09 1.94
CA GLN A 242 -10.16 -23.75 2.25
C GLN A 242 -10.13 -25.25 1.97
N SER A 243 -11.31 -25.89 1.88
CA SER A 243 -11.46 -27.29 1.48
C SER A 243 -11.27 -27.51 -0.02
N ASN A 244 -11.34 -26.45 -0.83
CA ASN A 244 -11.27 -26.54 -2.27
C ASN A 244 -9.83 -26.62 -2.76
N ARG A 245 -9.68 -27.08 -4.01
CA ARG A 245 -8.41 -27.06 -4.75
C ARG A 245 -8.51 -25.98 -5.82
N TYR A 246 -7.47 -25.18 -5.95
CA TYR A 246 -7.40 -24.08 -6.91
C TYR A 246 -6.39 -24.40 -8.01
N VAL A 247 -6.67 -23.90 -9.20
CA VAL A 247 -5.70 -23.78 -10.30
C VAL A 247 -5.39 -22.29 -10.41
N GLY A 248 -4.11 -21.94 -10.34
CA GLY A 248 -3.65 -20.57 -10.55
C GLY A 248 -3.45 -20.28 -12.02
N ASP A 249 -3.12 -19.04 -12.34
CA ASP A 249 -2.67 -18.68 -13.69
C ASP A 249 -1.23 -19.19 -13.88
N HIS A 250 -0.23 -18.45 -13.39
CA HIS A 250 1.14 -18.92 -13.31
C HIS A 250 1.57 -19.24 -11.87
N LYS A 251 2.71 -19.92 -11.75
CA LYS A 251 3.30 -20.23 -10.45
C LYS A 251 3.70 -18.93 -9.73
N ALA A 252 3.35 -18.85 -8.45
CA ALA A 252 3.64 -17.75 -7.52
C ALA A 252 2.79 -16.47 -7.61
N THR A 253 1.87 -16.30 -8.59
CA THR A 253 0.94 -15.14 -8.63
C THR A 253 0.07 -15.07 -7.38
N TRP A 254 -0.50 -16.22 -6.99
CA TRP A 254 -1.52 -16.32 -5.95
C TRP A 254 -0.99 -16.79 -4.59
N SER A 255 0.33 -16.90 -4.44
CA SER A 255 0.95 -17.42 -3.21
C SER A 255 0.62 -16.59 -1.97
N TYR A 256 0.63 -15.26 -2.06
CA TYR A 256 0.31 -14.41 -0.93
C TYR A 256 -1.17 -14.50 -0.54
N LEU A 257 -2.09 -14.47 -1.53
CA LEU A 257 -3.52 -14.73 -1.29
C LEU A 257 -3.75 -16.09 -0.61
N GLY A 258 -3.11 -17.15 -1.13
CA GLY A 258 -3.17 -18.50 -0.57
C GLY A 258 -2.59 -18.57 0.85
N HIS A 259 -1.48 -17.89 1.10
CA HIS A 259 -0.81 -17.82 2.39
C HIS A 259 -1.71 -17.21 3.48
N VAL A 260 -2.34 -16.07 3.22
CA VAL A 260 -3.13 -15.34 4.25
C VAL A 260 -4.57 -15.84 4.40
N PHE A 261 -5.15 -16.47 3.37
CA PHE A 261 -6.50 -17.05 3.44
C PHE A 261 -6.53 -18.58 3.52
N GLY A 262 -5.38 -19.27 3.57
CA GLY A 262 -5.30 -20.73 3.71
C GLY A 262 -5.76 -21.49 2.46
N LEU A 263 -5.74 -20.87 1.29
CA LEU A 263 -6.18 -21.49 0.03
C LEU A 263 -5.06 -22.36 -0.56
N LYS A 264 -5.45 -23.49 -1.14
CA LYS A 264 -4.52 -24.49 -1.69
C LYS A 264 -4.55 -24.48 -3.22
N PHE A 265 -3.56 -23.83 -3.82
CA PHE A 265 -3.27 -23.92 -5.24
C PHE A 265 -2.54 -25.23 -5.53
N THR A 266 -3.01 -25.97 -6.54
CA THR A 266 -2.61 -27.37 -6.78
C THR A 266 -2.29 -27.69 -8.24
N GLY A 267 -2.37 -26.68 -9.09
CA GLY A 267 -1.99 -26.66 -10.50
C GLY A 267 -1.93 -25.22 -10.97
N TYR A 268 -1.36 -24.98 -12.14
CA TYR A 268 -1.21 -23.67 -12.77
C TYR A 268 -1.51 -23.83 -14.27
N MET A 269 -2.15 -22.83 -14.88
CA MET A 269 -2.34 -22.80 -16.33
C MET A 269 -0.99 -22.69 -17.03
N GLU A 270 -0.13 -21.78 -16.62
CA GLU A 270 1.26 -21.72 -17.08
C GLU A 270 2.16 -22.66 -16.28
N ASP A 271 2.82 -23.60 -16.97
CA ASP A 271 3.92 -24.40 -16.41
C ASP A 271 5.15 -23.55 -16.06
N THR A 272 5.39 -22.50 -16.86
CA THR A 272 6.55 -21.60 -16.80
C THR A 272 6.03 -20.17 -16.81
N PRO A 273 6.31 -19.33 -15.78
CA PRO A 273 5.77 -17.97 -15.71
C PRO A 273 6.11 -17.11 -16.94
N GLY A 274 5.11 -16.43 -17.49
CA GLY A 274 5.24 -15.59 -18.69
C GLY A 274 5.31 -16.39 -20.00
N VAL A 275 4.89 -17.66 -20.00
CA VAL A 275 4.96 -18.55 -21.17
C VAL A 275 3.63 -19.27 -21.38
N ASP A 276 3.01 -19.01 -22.53
CA ASP A 276 1.77 -19.66 -22.98
C ASP A 276 1.84 -21.20 -22.84
N PRO A 277 0.81 -21.83 -22.26
CA PRO A 277 0.81 -23.28 -22.04
C PRO A 277 0.69 -24.09 -23.32
N SER A 278 1.38 -25.23 -23.35
CA SER A 278 1.26 -26.19 -24.45
C SER A 278 -0.11 -26.89 -24.44
N THR A 279 -0.61 -27.27 -25.62
CA THR A 279 -1.85 -28.06 -25.76
C THR A 279 -1.79 -29.44 -25.08
N SER A 280 -0.59 -29.93 -24.76
CA SER A 280 -0.38 -31.17 -24.01
C SER A 280 -0.42 -31.00 -22.48
N HIS A 281 -0.39 -29.76 -21.99
CA HIS A 281 -0.46 -29.43 -20.57
C HIS A 281 -1.90 -29.11 -20.11
N LEU A 282 -2.67 -28.46 -20.98
CA LEU A 282 -4.10 -28.14 -20.78
C LEU A 282 -5.02 -29.37 -20.86
#